data_AF-A0A1C5PEN6-F1
#
_entry.id   AF-A0A1C5PEN6-F1
#
_cell.length_a   1.000
_cell.length_b   1.000
_cell.length_c   1.000
_cell.angle_alpha   90.00
_cell.angle_beta   90.00
_cell.angle_gamma   90.00
#
_symmetry.space_group_name_H-M   'P 1'
#
loop_
_entity.id
_entity.type
_entity.pdbx_description
1 polymer ?
#
loop_
_entity_poly.entity_id
_entity_poly.type
_entity_poly.pdbx_seq_one_letter_code
_entity_poly.pdbx_strand_id
1 'polypeptide(L)'
;MLSVDLHYLLEKAFSDGFTIDNLSNVTGVSIDLINRVDDKKLTQEDIKQLNSLLYFLSQIYLEDVANGKNLKDIVHILVSHFGLAYDTIAHYLELKTSELDEFLSKPEKYRNTYNLSLKLMNLFTAFVRDKKL
;
A
#
# COMPACT_ATOMS: atom_id res chain seq x y z
N MET A 1 8.35 -3.78 16.57
CA MET A 1 9.04 -2.56 16.12
C MET A 1 8.23 -2.06 14.95
N LEU A 2 7.45 -0.99 15.13
CA LEU A 2 6.85 -0.30 14.00
C LEU A 2 8.01 0.19 13.13
N SER A 3 7.91 -0.04 11.82
CA SER A 3 9.02 0.25 10.95
C SER A 3 9.29 1.75 10.95
N VAL A 4 10.56 2.11 10.76
CA VAL A 4 11.03 3.49 10.55
C VAL A 4 10.17 4.24 9.51
N ASP A 5 9.47 3.49 8.65
CA ASP A 5 8.59 3.98 7.60
C ASP A 5 7.31 4.66 8.12
N LEU A 6 6.68 4.20 9.22
CA LEU A 6 5.43 4.82 9.69
C LEU A 6 5.66 6.22 10.26
N HIS A 7 6.73 6.39 11.05
CA HIS A 7 7.08 7.70 11.62
C HIS A 7 7.36 8.71 10.52
N TYR A 8 8.21 8.34 9.55
CA TYR A 8 8.52 9.17 8.38
C TYR A 8 7.27 9.54 7.57
N LEU A 9 6.38 8.58 7.32
CA LEU A 9 5.16 8.82 6.56
C LEU A 9 4.16 9.73 7.31
N LEU A 10 4.11 9.66 8.63
CA LEU A 10 3.31 10.57 9.45
C LEU A 10 3.86 11.99 9.42
N GLU A 11 5.18 12.17 9.54
CA GLU A 11 5.81 13.49 9.41
C GLU A 11 5.50 14.13 8.05
N LYS A 12 5.58 13.34 6.97
CA LYS A 12 5.22 13.78 5.61
C LYS A 12 3.74 14.15 5.51
N ALA A 13 2.84 13.31 6.06
CA ALA A 13 1.41 13.58 6.14
C ALA A 13 1.10 14.93 6.79
N PHE A 14 1.72 15.19 7.93
CA PHE A 14 1.52 16.45 8.66
C PHE A 14 2.11 17.65 7.91
N SER A 15 3.27 17.47 7.26
CA SER A 15 3.86 18.51 6.40
C SER A 15 2.96 18.91 5.23
N ASP A 16 2.20 17.97 4.67
CA ASP A 16 1.28 18.24 3.56
C ASP A 16 -0.13 18.68 4.01
N GLY A 17 -0.32 18.85 5.33
CA GLY A 17 -1.54 19.43 5.89
C GLY A 17 -2.61 18.43 6.34
N PHE A 18 -2.32 17.11 6.36
CA PHE A 18 -3.20 16.18 7.06
C PHE A 18 -3.17 16.45 8.56
N THR A 19 -4.33 16.35 9.21
CA THR A 19 -4.43 16.38 10.68
C THR A 19 -4.58 14.98 11.25
N ILE A 20 -4.27 14.80 12.53
CA ILE A 20 -4.51 13.52 13.23
C ILE A 20 -5.99 13.14 13.15
N ASP A 21 -6.91 14.11 13.24
CA ASP A 21 -8.34 13.87 13.05
C ASP A 21 -8.66 13.34 11.65
N ASN A 22 -8.03 13.88 10.60
CA ASN A 22 -8.23 13.36 9.24
C ASN A 22 -7.74 11.91 9.12
N LEU A 23 -6.55 11.62 9.64
CA LEU A 23 -5.98 10.27 9.59
C LEU A 23 -6.82 9.28 10.40
N SER A 24 -7.27 9.68 11.59
CA SER A 24 -8.14 8.85 12.44
C SER A 24 -9.47 8.54 11.76
N ASN A 25 -10.13 9.56 11.18
CA ASN A 25 -11.40 9.39 10.50
C ASN A 25 -11.33 8.45 9.29
N VAL A 26 -10.24 8.52 8.50
CA VAL A 26 -10.12 7.72 7.27
C VAL A 26 -9.65 6.30 7.55
N THR A 27 -8.82 6.09 8.57
CA THR A 27 -8.23 4.78 8.87
C THR A 27 -8.96 4.01 9.96
N GLY A 28 -9.81 4.68 10.75
CA GLY A 28 -10.46 4.11 11.93
C GLY A 28 -9.52 3.94 13.13
N VAL A 29 -8.25 4.32 13.01
CA VAL A 29 -7.27 4.27 14.10
C VAL A 29 -7.54 5.41 15.07
N SER A 30 -7.58 5.13 16.37
CA SER A 30 -7.87 6.16 17.37
C SER A 30 -6.77 7.23 17.41
N ILE A 31 -7.18 8.49 17.61
CA ILE A 31 -6.28 9.63 17.82
C ILE A 31 -5.23 9.32 18.90
N ASP A 32 -5.68 8.72 19.99
CA ASP A 32 -4.83 8.28 21.10
C ASP A 32 -3.74 7.31 20.68
N LEU A 33 -4.04 6.41 19.75
CA LEU A 33 -3.11 5.42 19.23
C LEU A 33 -2.11 6.04 18.24
N ILE A 34 -2.58 6.96 17.37
CA ILE A 34 -1.71 7.72 16.45
C ILE A 34 -0.69 8.56 17.24
N ASN A 35 -1.14 9.21 18.32
CA ASN A 35 -0.27 10.04 19.18
C ASN A 35 0.79 9.27 19.94
N ARG A 36 0.65 7.95 20.10
CA ARG A 36 1.59 7.10 20.85
C ARG A 36 2.32 6.11 19.95
N VAL A 37 2.42 6.38 18.65
CA VAL A 37 3.05 5.48 17.66
C VAL A 37 4.49 5.10 18.04
N ASP A 38 5.20 5.99 18.73
CA ASP A 38 6.58 5.78 19.20
C ASP A 38 6.69 5.16 20.61
N ASP A 39 5.57 4.83 21.25
CA ASP A 39 5.58 4.23 22.59
C ASP A 39 6.09 2.77 22.54
N LYS A 40 6.94 2.41 23.50
CA LYS A 40 7.53 1.07 23.60
C LYS A 40 6.55 0.02 24.12
N LYS A 41 5.33 0.41 24.50
CA LYS A 41 4.32 -0.44 25.15
C LYS A 41 3.10 -0.77 24.27
N LEU A 42 3.25 -0.74 22.96
CA LEU A 42 2.16 -1.11 22.04
C LEU A 42 1.81 -2.59 22.15
N THR A 43 0.51 -2.88 22.20
CA THR A 43 -0.03 -4.24 22.15
C THR A 43 -0.02 -4.78 20.71
N GLN A 44 -0.32 -6.07 20.53
CA GLN A 44 -0.46 -6.64 19.19
C GLN A 44 -1.65 -6.04 18.42
N GLU A 45 -2.73 -5.69 19.11
CA GLU A 45 -3.90 -5.05 18.50
C GLU A 45 -3.57 -3.61 18.07
N ASP A 46 -2.81 -2.87 18.89
CA ASP A 46 -2.28 -1.56 18.53
C ASP A 46 -1.44 -1.61 17.26
N ILE A 47 -0.53 -2.59 17.16
CA ILE A 47 0.31 -2.78 15.97
C ILE A 47 -0.55 -3.10 14.74
N LYS A 48 -1.60 -3.92 14.89
CA LYS A 48 -2.50 -4.25 13.79
C LYS A 48 -3.23 -3.02 13.26
N GLN A 49 -3.72 -2.15 14.15
CA GLN A 49 -4.38 -0.89 13.77
C GLN A 49 -3.39 0.09 13.14
N LEU A 50 -2.19 0.24 13.71
CA LEU A 50 -1.15 1.10 13.15
C LEU A 50 -0.62 0.61 11.80
N ASN A 51 -0.70 -0.69 11.51
CA ASN A 51 -0.44 -1.22 10.17
C ASN A 51 -1.49 -0.75 9.15
N SER A 52 -2.76 -0.58 9.53
CA SER A 52 -3.78 0.00 8.65
C SER A 52 -3.48 1.48 8.33
N LEU A 53 -2.99 2.23 9.32
CA LEU A 53 -2.52 3.61 9.11
C LEU A 53 -1.29 3.67 8.22
N LEU A 54 -0.29 2.83 8.48
CA LEU A 54 0.90 2.70 7.64
C LEU A 54 0.51 2.42 6.19
N TYR A 55 -0.35 1.44 5.97
CA TYR A 55 -0.83 1.07 4.66
C TYR A 55 -1.52 2.23 3.92
N PHE A 56 -2.42 2.94 4.60
CA PHE A 56 -3.09 4.11 4.05
C PHE A 56 -2.10 5.21 3.64
N LEU A 57 -1.13 5.52 4.52
CA LEU A 57 -0.12 6.53 4.23
C LEU A 57 0.81 6.09 3.09
N SER A 58 1.16 4.81 3.01
CA SER A 58 1.91 4.26 1.87
C SER A 58 1.14 4.37 0.55
N GLN A 59 -0.20 4.30 0.58
CA GLN A 59 -1.04 4.53 -0.60
C GLN A 59 -1.07 6.00 -1.04
N ILE A 60 -1.20 6.94 -0.09
CA ILE A 60 -1.20 8.38 -0.43
C ILE A 60 0.16 8.80 -0.97
N TYR A 61 1.22 8.39 -0.28
CA TYR A 61 2.55 8.90 -0.56
C TYR A 61 3.28 8.19 -1.67
N LEU A 62 2.66 7.13 -2.22
CA LEU A 62 3.14 6.41 -3.40
C LEU A 62 4.66 6.33 -3.42
N GLU A 63 5.25 5.96 -2.27
CA GLU A 63 6.67 5.61 -2.18
C GLU A 63 6.84 4.26 -2.90
N ASP A 64 6.51 4.18 -4.19
CA ASP A 64 7.50 4.27 -5.25
C ASP A 64 6.85 3.97 -6.61
N VAL A 65 5.82 4.72 -7.04
CA VAL A 65 5.25 4.50 -8.40
C VAL A 65 6.23 4.99 -9.48
N ALA A 66 7.19 5.84 -9.11
CA ALA A 66 8.29 6.26 -9.97
C ALA A 66 9.50 5.32 -9.97
N ASN A 67 9.80 4.56 -8.89
CA ASN A 67 10.89 3.55 -8.90
C ASN A 67 10.48 2.09 -8.61
N GLY A 68 9.22 1.70 -8.87
CA GLY A 68 8.85 0.29 -9.00
C GLY A 68 8.91 -0.58 -7.73
N LYS A 69 9.20 -0.02 -6.54
CA LYS A 69 9.25 -0.82 -5.30
C LYS A 69 7.89 -1.31 -4.81
N ASN A 70 6.77 -0.66 -5.16
CA ASN A 70 5.46 -1.00 -4.61
C ASN A 70 4.64 -1.98 -5.50
N LEU A 71 5.00 -2.18 -6.77
CA LEU A 71 4.20 -3.05 -7.67
C LEU A 71 4.30 -4.53 -7.27
N LYS A 72 5.49 -4.98 -6.84
CA LYS A 72 5.71 -6.37 -6.38
C LYS A 72 4.89 -6.69 -5.14
N ASP A 73 4.83 -5.75 -4.19
CA ASP A 73 4.10 -5.95 -2.93
C ASP A 73 2.60 -6.04 -3.18
N ILE A 74 2.06 -5.21 -4.08
CA ILE A 74 0.66 -5.29 -4.50
C ILE A 74 0.34 -6.66 -5.11
N VAL A 75 1.16 -7.13 -6.05
CA VAL A 75 0.97 -8.45 -6.66
C VAL A 75 1.11 -9.56 -5.62
N HIS A 76 2.09 -9.45 -4.73
CA HIS A 76 2.27 -10.40 -3.64
C HIS A 76 1.00 -10.49 -2.77
N ILE A 77 0.42 -9.36 -2.36
CA ILE A 77 -0.79 -9.34 -1.53
C ILE A 77 -1.99 -9.92 -2.30
N LEU A 78 -2.19 -9.55 -3.57
CA LEU A 78 -3.25 -10.11 -4.40
C LEU A 78 -3.16 -11.64 -4.49
N VAL A 79 -1.95 -12.19 -4.59
CA VAL A 79 -1.74 -13.64 -4.64
C VAL A 79 -1.88 -14.29 -3.26
N SER A 80 -1.11 -13.83 -2.28
CA SER A 80 -0.98 -14.51 -0.98
C SER A 80 -2.20 -14.29 -0.08
N HIS A 81 -2.82 -13.11 -0.14
CA HIS A 81 -3.91 -12.74 0.76
C HIS A 81 -5.29 -12.87 0.12
N PHE A 82 -5.40 -12.63 -1.19
CA PHE A 82 -6.66 -12.72 -1.92
C PHE A 82 -6.78 -13.98 -2.80
N GLY A 83 -5.72 -14.80 -2.89
CA GLY A 83 -5.73 -16.04 -3.65
C GLY A 83 -5.82 -15.84 -5.16
N LEU A 84 -5.52 -14.63 -5.66
CA LEU A 84 -5.61 -14.32 -7.07
C LEU A 84 -4.44 -14.97 -7.80
N ALA A 85 -4.73 -15.77 -8.83
CA ALA A 85 -3.68 -16.47 -9.55
C ALA A 85 -2.76 -15.48 -10.29
N TYR A 86 -1.45 -15.76 -10.30
CA TYR A 86 -0.45 -14.85 -10.86
C TYR A 86 -0.66 -14.59 -12.36
N ASP A 87 -1.07 -15.61 -13.10
CA ASP A 87 -1.44 -15.54 -14.52
C ASP A 87 -2.70 -14.69 -14.75
N THR A 88 -3.66 -14.70 -13.82
CA THR A 88 -4.85 -13.83 -13.87
C THR A 88 -4.46 -12.37 -13.76
N ILE A 89 -3.52 -12.03 -12.87
CA ILE A 89 -3.00 -10.67 -12.73
C ILE A 89 -2.27 -10.24 -14.02
N ALA A 90 -1.40 -11.10 -14.56
CA ALA A 90 -0.71 -10.83 -15.82
C ALA A 90 -1.69 -10.55 -16.97
N HIS A 91 -2.67 -11.42 -17.16
CA HIS A 91 -3.69 -11.26 -18.21
C HIS A 91 -4.53 -9.99 -18.02
N TYR A 92 -4.92 -9.64 -16.79
CA TYR A 92 -5.65 -8.40 -16.51
C TYR A 92 -4.84 -7.15 -16.89
N LEU A 93 -3.52 -7.21 -16.69
CA LEU A 93 -2.58 -6.17 -17.11
C LEU A 93 -2.23 -6.22 -18.60
N GLU A 94 -2.79 -7.14 -19.38
CA GLU A 94 -2.47 -7.34 -20.80
C GLU A 94 -0.99 -7.68 -21.03
N LEU A 95 -0.39 -8.38 -20.07
CA LEU A 95 0.98 -8.88 -20.12
C LEU A 95 0.98 -10.41 -20.21
N LYS A 96 2.02 -10.99 -20.79
CA LYS A 96 2.34 -12.40 -20.56
C LYS A 96 2.80 -12.60 -19.12
N THR A 97 2.59 -13.78 -18.56
CA THR A 97 3.11 -14.13 -17.22
C THR A 97 4.62 -13.89 -17.10
N SER A 98 5.38 -14.16 -18.17
CA SER A 98 6.83 -13.90 -18.23
C SER A 98 7.20 -12.41 -18.26
N GLU A 99 6.30 -11.54 -18.75
CA GLU A 99 6.50 -10.10 -18.83
C GLU A 99 6.12 -9.41 -17.51
N LEU A 100 5.27 -10.05 -16.68
CA LEU A 100 4.88 -9.50 -15.39
C LEU A 100 6.10 -9.31 -14.47
N ASP A 101 6.97 -10.31 -14.32
CA ASP A 101 8.16 -10.19 -13.47
C ASP A 101 9.12 -9.07 -13.93
N GLU A 102 9.25 -8.88 -15.25
CA GLU A 102 10.06 -7.81 -15.82
C GLU A 102 9.43 -6.45 -15.56
N PHE A 103 8.11 -6.30 -15.80
CA PHE A 103 7.38 -5.08 -15.49
C PHE A 103 7.49 -4.70 -14.00
N LEU A 104 7.28 -5.66 -13.10
CA LEU A 104 7.37 -5.43 -11.66
C LEU A 104 8.79 -5.09 -11.19
N SER A 105 9.82 -5.48 -11.93
CA SER A 105 11.22 -5.22 -11.57
C SER A 105 11.81 -3.98 -12.25
N LYS A 106 11.32 -3.65 -13.45
CA LYS A 106 11.84 -2.63 -14.35
C LYS A 106 10.69 -1.93 -15.11
N PRO A 107 9.76 -1.28 -14.41
CA PRO A 107 8.59 -0.67 -15.04
C PRO A 107 9.00 0.38 -16.09
N GLU A 108 10.10 1.09 -15.91
CA GLU A 108 10.61 2.11 -16.84
C GLU A 108 10.82 1.61 -18.28
N LYS A 109 10.96 0.30 -18.50
CA LYS A 109 11.06 -0.29 -19.84
C LYS A 109 9.76 -0.28 -20.63
N TYR A 110 8.62 -0.15 -19.97
CA TYR A 110 7.30 -0.23 -20.59
C TYR A 110 6.78 1.17 -20.91
N ARG A 111 6.56 1.47 -22.19
CA ARG A 111 6.03 2.78 -22.64
C ARG A 111 4.69 3.14 -21.99
N ASN A 112 3.89 2.14 -21.62
CA ASN A 112 2.58 2.27 -21.01
C ASN A 112 2.62 2.05 -19.47
N THR A 113 3.78 2.19 -18.82
CA THR A 113 3.94 1.89 -17.39
C THR A 113 2.93 2.57 -16.49
N TYR A 114 2.62 3.84 -16.73
CA TYR A 114 1.61 4.55 -15.93
C TYR A 114 0.25 3.83 -15.96
N ASN A 115 -0.20 3.39 -17.14
CA ASN A 115 -1.48 2.70 -17.31
C ASN A 115 -1.46 1.32 -16.66
N LEU A 116 -0.35 0.58 -16.79
CA LEU A 116 -0.19 -0.74 -16.17
C LEU A 116 -0.21 -0.64 -14.64
N SER A 117 0.55 0.30 -14.09
CA SER A 117 0.57 0.59 -12.64
C SER A 117 -0.81 1.01 -12.15
N LEU A 118 -1.51 1.89 -12.88
CA LEU A 118 -2.85 2.33 -12.51
C LEU A 118 -3.88 1.18 -12.54
N LYS A 119 -3.83 0.32 -13.55
CA LYS A 119 -4.68 -0.88 -13.61
C LYS A 119 -4.43 -1.80 -12.40
N LEU A 120 -3.17 -2.05 -12.07
CA LEU A 120 -2.80 -2.88 -10.93
C LEU A 120 -3.28 -2.28 -9.60
N MET A 121 -3.12 -0.96 -9.43
CA MET A 121 -3.63 -0.23 -8.28
C MET A 121 -5.15 -0.29 -8.17
N ASN A 122 -5.87 -0.15 -9.29
CA ASN A 122 -7.33 -0.24 -9.31
C ASN A 122 -7.83 -1.64 -8.96
N LEU A 123 -7.16 -2.69 -9.48
CA LEU A 123 -7.44 -4.07 -9.13
C LEU A 123 -7.28 -4.28 -7.62
N PHE A 124 -6.14 -3.87 -7.08
CA PHE A 124 -5.86 -3.96 -5.66
C PHE A 124 -6.87 -3.21 -4.80
N THR A 125 -7.17 -1.96 -5.16
CA THR A 125 -8.17 -1.13 -4.47
C THR A 125 -9.55 -1.78 -4.49
N ALA A 126 -9.95 -2.40 -5.60
CA ALA A 126 -11.23 -3.09 -5.70
C ALA A 126 -11.30 -4.29 -4.74
N PHE A 127 -10.26 -5.13 -4.72
CA PHE A 127 -10.18 -6.27 -3.79
C PHE A 127 -10.18 -5.84 -2.32
N VAL A 128 -9.48 -4.76 -2.00
CA VAL A 128 -9.43 -4.21 -0.63
C VAL A 128 -10.75 -3.55 -0.23
N ARG A 129 -11.37 -2.78 -1.13
CA ARG A 129 -12.62 -2.05 -0.84
C ARG A 129 -13.82 -2.99 -0.68
N ASP A 130 -13.91 -4.01 -1.53
CA ASP A 130 -15.06 -4.92 -1.54
C ASP A 130 -14.94 -6.01 -0.46
N LYS A 131 -13.72 -6.33 -0.01
CA LYS A 131 -13.48 -7.06 1.24
C LYS A 131 -13.66 -6.08 2.40
N LYS A 132 -14.90 -5.68 2.69
CA LYS A 132 -15.27 -5.16 4.02
C LYS A 132 -14.89 -6.23 5.06
N LEU A 133 -13.67 -6.16 5.57
CA LEU A 133 -13.29 -6.71 6.87
C LEU A 133 -13.93 -5.86 7.96
#